data_AF-A0A954WRV6-F1
#
_entry.id   AF-A0A954WRV6-F1
#
_cell.length_a   1.000
_cell.length_b   1.000
_cell.length_c   1.000
_cell.angle_alpha   90.00
_cell.angle_beta   90.00
_cell.angle_gamma   90.00
#
_symmetry.space_group_name_H-M   'P 1'
#
loop_
_entity.id
_entity.type
_entity.pdbx_description
1 polymer ?
#
loop_
_entity_poly.entity_id
_entity_poly.type
_entity_poly.pdbx_seq_one_letter_code
_entity_poly.pdbx_strand_id
1 'polypeptide(L)'
;MHDTHPIVDIFRERYEAQFGEVVRSVRVVEFWARTFSEIYLLEFTTDSEPRRIIGKRIIHHASNDVYTDRGNPAQIEFDALNSLDFSSIENCNVPTPWLIDTEKQCYFMDFVDGAELESLMGNLRFFVPRTSFLQLGQVYFQAGRWLSHFQRLTNIEFSDERALESVVLHCNHRLQMIAESRDYRIPRYFRQVVLEQIEHLLQYIQGPIPVAGCHGDFGPWNMIMRGDELTVIDFYSFRREFIAIDPTNILVNLENQRAAPSFSRRRIDLLARQFIAGYGVQHELDLAALEIAEIFYRVCSIHGSIISKGDHLRERLRTHRILRRNLSWLMNANQRQSVWNKISSRTACLA
;
A
#
# COMPACT_ATOMS: atom_id res chain seq x y z
N MET A 1 -24.73 27.16 -21.10
CA MET A 1 -23.34 27.15 -20.61
C MET A 1 -23.16 25.77 -19.99
N HIS A 2 -22.24 24.97 -20.53
CA HIS A 2 -21.90 23.71 -19.88
C HIS A 2 -20.99 24.07 -18.72
N ASP A 3 -21.41 23.78 -17.48
CA ASP A 3 -20.56 23.96 -16.31
C ASP A 3 -19.33 23.06 -16.49
N THR A 4 -18.20 23.66 -16.86
CA THR A 4 -16.93 22.96 -16.97
C THR A 4 -16.46 22.64 -15.56
N HIS A 5 -16.15 21.37 -15.32
CA HIS A 5 -15.64 20.94 -14.03
C HIS A 5 -14.28 21.61 -13.78
N PRO A 6 -13.98 22.19 -12.59
CA PRO A 6 -12.74 22.94 -12.36
C PRO A 6 -11.44 22.20 -12.73
N ILE A 7 -11.42 20.87 -12.57
CA ILE A 7 -10.30 20.01 -12.96
C ILE A 7 -9.94 20.10 -14.46
N VAL A 8 -10.95 20.33 -15.30
CA VAL A 8 -10.82 20.40 -16.76
C VAL A 8 -10.08 21.67 -17.15
N ASP A 9 -10.40 22.79 -16.48
CA ASP A 9 -9.75 24.07 -16.72
C ASP A 9 -8.29 24.04 -16.24
N ILE A 10 -8.03 23.47 -15.05
CA ILE A 10 -6.67 23.24 -14.54
C ILE A 10 -5.86 22.39 -15.51
N PHE A 11 -6.42 21.26 -15.97
CA PHE A 11 -5.72 20.38 -16.91
C PHE A 11 -5.37 21.11 -18.21
N ARG A 12 -6.36 21.79 -18.81
CA ARG A 12 -6.16 22.50 -20.09
C ARG A 12 -5.08 23.56 -19.97
N GLU A 13 -5.17 24.43 -18.97
CA GLU A 13 -4.20 25.49 -18.74
C GLU A 13 -2.79 24.94 -18.58
N ARG A 14 -2.61 23.92 -17.72
CA ARG A 14 -1.31 23.32 -17.46
C ARG A 14 -0.76 22.57 -18.68
N TYR A 15 -1.61 21.84 -19.40
CA TYR A 15 -1.21 21.07 -20.59
C TYR A 15 -0.76 21.99 -21.72
N GLU A 16 -1.57 22.99 -22.06
CA GLU A 16 -1.26 23.95 -23.14
C GLU A 16 0.01 24.75 -22.81
N ALA A 17 0.19 25.14 -21.54
CA ALA A 17 1.39 25.84 -21.10
C ALA A 17 2.66 24.97 -21.16
N GLN A 18 2.59 23.70 -20.78
CA GLN A 18 3.76 22.82 -20.71
C GLN A 18 4.15 22.24 -22.07
N PHE A 19 3.17 21.86 -22.91
CA PHE A 19 3.42 21.16 -24.17
C PHE A 19 3.25 22.03 -25.42
N GLY A 20 2.66 23.22 -25.30
CA GLY A 20 2.40 24.10 -26.46
C GLY A 20 1.37 23.53 -27.45
N GLU A 21 0.65 22.48 -27.07
CA GLU A 21 -0.39 21.82 -27.86
C GLU A 21 -1.77 22.28 -27.40
N VAL A 22 -2.65 22.65 -28.34
CA VAL A 22 -4.03 23.08 -28.02
C VAL A 22 -4.90 21.87 -27.67
N VAL A 23 -5.57 21.91 -26.52
CA VAL A 23 -6.52 20.88 -26.10
C VAL A 23 -7.87 21.17 -26.76
N ARG A 24 -8.22 20.39 -27.80
CA ARG A 24 -9.44 20.57 -28.59
C ARG A 24 -10.70 20.21 -27.81
N SER A 25 -10.62 19.14 -27.02
CA SER A 25 -11.69 18.70 -26.14
C SER A 25 -11.11 18.02 -24.92
N VAL A 26 -11.81 18.12 -23.80
CA VAL A 26 -11.50 17.42 -22.55
C VAL A 26 -12.80 17.24 -21.79
N ARG A 27 -13.02 16.02 -21.27
CA ARG A 27 -14.20 15.68 -20.48
C ARG A 27 -13.83 14.75 -19.32
N VAL A 28 -14.58 14.87 -18.24
CA VAL A 28 -14.55 13.90 -17.14
C VAL A 28 -15.41 12.71 -17.55
N VAL A 29 -14.79 11.53 -17.64
CA VAL A 29 -15.49 10.26 -17.93
C VAL A 29 -15.98 9.63 -16.64
N GLU A 30 -15.11 9.58 -15.63
CA GLU A 30 -15.42 9.01 -14.33
C GLU A 30 -14.87 9.90 -13.22
N PHE A 31 -15.57 9.88 -12.08
CA PHE A 31 -15.21 10.63 -10.88
C PHE A 31 -15.36 9.74 -9.67
N TRP A 32 -14.32 9.68 -8.85
CA TRP A 32 -14.31 8.97 -7.58
C TRP A 32 -13.93 9.92 -6.45
N ALA A 33 -14.87 10.19 -5.55
CA ALA A 33 -14.59 10.87 -4.30
C ALA A 33 -14.11 9.86 -3.25
N ARG A 34 -12.91 10.07 -2.71
CA ARG A 34 -12.35 9.34 -1.57
C ARG A 34 -12.20 10.29 -0.39
N THR A 35 -11.90 9.76 0.77
CA THR A 35 -11.75 10.57 1.99
C THR A 35 -10.63 11.60 1.88
N PHE A 36 -9.57 11.29 1.13
CA PHE A 36 -8.32 12.07 1.07
C PHE A 36 -7.97 12.56 -0.32
N SER A 37 -8.78 12.20 -1.31
CA SER A 37 -8.52 12.54 -2.70
C SER A 37 -9.79 12.50 -3.51
N GLU A 38 -9.76 13.25 -4.59
CA GLU A 38 -10.70 13.14 -5.68
C GLU A 38 -9.95 12.69 -6.92
N ILE A 39 -10.45 11.65 -7.56
CA ILE A 39 -9.82 11.02 -8.71
C ILE A 39 -10.74 11.24 -9.91
N TYR A 40 -10.17 11.71 -11.00
CA TYR A 40 -10.85 12.03 -12.25
C TYR A 40 -10.23 11.22 -13.38
N LEU A 41 -11.03 10.42 -14.08
CA LEU A 41 -10.62 9.89 -15.38
C LEU A 41 -10.99 10.93 -16.44
N LEU A 42 -9.99 11.51 -17.09
CA LEU A 42 -10.17 12.48 -18.15
C LEU A 42 -9.90 11.83 -19.50
N GLU A 43 -10.79 12.09 -20.46
CA GLU A 43 -10.53 11.88 -21.88
C GLU A 43 -10.32 13.25 -22.53
N PHE A 44 -9.24 13.38 -23.29
CA PHE A 44 -8.95 14.61 -24.01
C PHE A 44 -8.41 14.32 -25.40
N THR A 45 -8.53 15.29 -26.29
CA THR A 45 -8.03 15.23 -27.67
C THR A 45 -7.17 16.45 -27.96
N THR A 46 -5.99 16.23 -28.51
CA THR A 46 -5.19 17.27 -29.17
C THR A 46 -5.27 17.09 -30.69
N ASP A 47 -4.41 17.76 -31.46
CA ASP A 47 -4.31 17.56 -32.91
C ASP A 47 -3.74 16.18 -33.30
N SER A 48 -3.17 15.44 -32.33
CA SER A 48 -2.60 14.11 -32.57
C SER A 48 -3.66 13.01 -32.44
N GLU A 49 -4.01 12.62 -31.21
CA GLU A 49 -4.88 11.48 -30.92
C GLU A 49 -5.65 11.67 -29.60
N PRO A 50 -6.79 10.98 -29.41
CA PRO A 50 -7.47 10.91 -28.12
C PRO A 50 -6.62 10.18 -27.08
N ARG A 51 -6.59 10.70 -25.86
CA ARG A 51 -5.83 10.15 -24.73
C ARG A 51 -6.69 10.08 -23.46
N ARG A 52 -6.31 9.15 -22.57
CA ARG A 52 -6.89 8.98 -21.24
C ARG A 52 -5.84 9.21 -20.16
N ILE A 53 -6.18 10.00 -19.16
CA ILE A 53 -5.31 10.32 -18.01
C ILE A 53 -6.10 10.31 -16.71
N ILE A 54 -5.38 10.15 -15.61
CA ILE A 54 -5.91 10.35 -14.26
C ILE A 54 -5.51 11.74 -13.77
N GLY A 55 -6.48 12.55 -13.36
CA GLY A 55 -6.25 13.71 -12.50
C GLY A 55 -6.55 13.33 -11.05
N LYS A 56 -5.62 13.61 -10.13
CA LYS A 56 -5.81 13.38 -8.69
C LYS A 56 -5.66 14.70 -7.94
N ARG A 57 -6.71 15.12 -7.25
CA ARG A 57 -6.70 16.27 -6.34
C ARG A 57 -6.64 15.77 -4.91
N ILE A 58 -5.70 16.28 -4.13
CA ILE A 58 -5.57 15.95 -2.71
C ILE A 58 -6.59 16.77 -1.91
N ILE A 59 -7.32 16.10 -1.03
CA ILE A 59 -8.28 16.72 -0.12
C ILE A 59 -7.70 16.70 1.29
N HIS A 60 -7.59 17.89 1.89
CA HIS A 60 -7.13 18.02 3.26
C HIS A 60 -8.15 17.39 4.22
N HIS A 61 -7.68 16.53 5.11
CA HIS A 61 -8.49 15.91 6.15
C HIS A 61 -7.66 15.75 7.42
N ALA A 62 -8.23 16.03 8.60
CA ALA A 62 -7.52 16.02 9.89
C ALA A 62 -6.80 14.69 10.19
N SER A 63 -7.33 13.57 9.69
CA SER A 63 -6.67 12.25 9.85
C SER A 63 -5.41 12.06 9.01
N ASN A 64 -5.11 13.00 8.10
CA ASN A 64 -3.98 12.96 7.19
C ASN A 64 -2.98 14.09 7.45
N ASP A 65 -3.14 14.83 8.55
CA ASP A 65 -2.25 15.93 8.92
C ASP A 65 -0.78 15.47 8.94
N VAL A 66 -0.54 14.23 9.35
CA VAL A 66 0.80 13.61 9.39
C VAL A 66 1.47 13.50 8.02
N TYR A 67 0.69 13.50 6.93
CA TYR A 67 1.19 13.52 5.56
C TYR A 67 1.34 14.94 5.01
N THR A 68 0.45 15.87 5.41
CA THR A 68 0.48 17.26 4.94
C THR A 68 1.53 18.11 5.63
N ASP A 69 1.97 17.76 6.83
CA ASP A 69 3.04 18.48 7.56
C ASP A 69 4.40 18.42 6.85
N ARG A 70 4.54 17.55 5.84
CA ARG A 70 5.78 17.31 5.09
C ARG A 70 5.94 18.21 3.87
N GLY A 71 4.95 19.05 3.59
CA GLY A 71 4.88 19.88 2.39
C GLY A 71 3.65 19.56 1.55
N ASN A 72 3.70 19.90 0.27
CA ASN A 72 2.58 19.68 -0.64
C ASN A 72 2.48 18.19 -1.03
N PRO A 73 1.43 17.44 -0.62
CA PRO A 73 1.38 16.01 -0.88
C PRO A 73 1.30 15.67 -2.37
N ALA A 74 0.66 16.52 -3.18
CA ALA A 74 0.62 16.32 -4.63
C ALA A 74 2.02 16.43 -5.25
N GLN A 75 2.84 17.37 -4.76
CA GLN A 75 4.23 17.53 -5.22
C GLN A 75 5.09 16.34 -4.81
N ILE A 76 4.98 15.90 -3.56
CA ILE A 76 5.73 14.74 -3.06
C ILE A 76 5.41 13.49 -3.89
N GLU A 77 4.13 13.24 -4.17
CA GLU A 77 3.69 12.09 -4.97
C GLU A 77 4.17 12.20 -6.43
N PHE A 78 4.06 13.38 -7.03
CA PHE A 78 4.53 13.66 -8.38
C PHE A 78 6.04 13.47 -8.52
N ASP A 79 6.82 14.02 -7.60
CA ASP A 79 8.28 13.90 -7.58
C ASP A 79 8.73 12.45 -7.37
N ALA A 80 8.03 11.73 -6.48
CA ALA A 80 8.27 10.31 -6.26
C ALA A 80 8.11 9.55 -7.59
N LEU A 81 6.97 9.69 -8.28
CA LEU A 81 6.72 9.05 -9.58
C LEU A 81 7.76 9.44 -10.63
N ASN A 82 8.13 10.72 -10.71
CA ASN A 82 9.06 11.24 -11.72
C ASN A 82 10.50 10.74 -11.50
N SER A 83 10.85 10.35 -10.28
CA SER A 83 12.18 9.82 -9.93
C SER A 83 12.37 8.33 -10.26
N LEU A 84 11.30 7.62 -10.66
CA LEU A 84 11.32 6.17 -10.82
C LEU A 84 11.51 5.75 -12.27
N ASP A 85 12.64 5.10 -12.56
CA ASP A 85 12.90 4.47 -13.86
C ASP A 85 12.74 2.96 -13.79
N PHE A 86 11.57 2.48 -14.22
CA PHE A 86 11.25 1.06 -14.30
C PHE A 86 11.57 0.40 -15.65
N SER A 87 12.19 1.13 -16.59
CA SER A 87 12.48 0.61 -17.94
C SER A 87 13.40 -0.62 -17.93
N SER A 88 14.19 -0.79 -16.87
CA SER A 88 15.12 -1.91 -16.69
C SER A 88 14.47 -3.20 -16.17
N ILE A 89 13.19 -3.17 -15.76
CA ILE A 89 12.50 -4.33 -15.22
C ILE A 89 11.33 -4.72 -16.09
N GLU A 90 11.51 -5.86 -16.74
CA GLU A 90 10.45 -6.52 -17.50
C GLU A 90 9.18 -6.71 -16.66
N ASN A 91 8.04 -6.30 -17.23
CA ASN A 91 6.70 -6.48 -16.67
C ASN A 91 6.42 -5.74 -15.35
N CYS A 92 7.20 -4.72 -15.00
CA CYS A 92 6.99 -3.88 -13.81
C CYS A 92 6.98 -2.41 -14.21
N ASN A 93 5.96 -1.65 -13.81
CA ASN A 93 5.75 -0.27 -14.24
C ASN A 93 5.27 0.63 -13.09
N VAL A 94 5.30 1.93 -13.36
CA VAL A 94 4.63 3.01 -12.61
C VAL A 94 3.92 3.93 -13.60
N PRO A 95 2.83 4.61 -13.23
CA PRO A 95 2.21 5.59 -14.12
C PRO A 95 3.16 6.75 -14.36
N THR A 96 3.31 7.19 -15.62
CA THR A 96 4.12 8.38 -15.91
C THR A 96 3.37 9.63 -15.43
N PRO A 97 3.99 10.48 -14.61
CA PRO A 97 3.41 11.76 -14.22
C PRO A 97 3.60 12.80 -15.34
N TRP A 98 2.59 13.63 -15.60
CA TRP A 98 2.58 14.57 -16.73
C TRP A 98 2.65 16.03 -16.26
N LEU A 99 1.73 16.39 -15.37
CA LEU A 99 1.49 17.78 -14.96
C LEU A 99 1.25 17.84 -13.46
N ILE A 100 1.58 18.97 -12.85
CA ILE A 100 1.23 19.29 -11.47
C ILE A 100 0.77 20.74 -11.35
N ASP A 101 -0.22 20.95 -10.49
CA ASP A 101 -0.64 22.23 -9.97
C ASP A 101 -0.52 22.22 -8.44
N THR A 102 0.55 22.83 -7.94
CA THR A 102 0.84 22.87 -6.50
C THR A 102 -0.15 23.74 -5.73
N GLU A 103 -0.64 24.84 -6.32
CA GLU A 103 -1.63 25.71 -5.69
C GLU A 103 -2.94 24.97 -5.45
N LYS A 104 -3.38 24.18 -6.43
CA LYS A 104 -4.61 23.37 -6.36
C LYS A 104 -4.40 21.98 -5.76
N GLN A 105 -3.16 21.65 -5.34
CA GLN A 105 -2.75 20.32 -4.86
C GLN A 105 -3.26 19.18 -5.76
N CYS A 106 -3.04 19.33 -7.06
CA CYS A 106 -3.52 18.41 -8.07
C CYS A 106 -2.39 17.99 -9.00
N TYR A 107 -2.39 16.74 -9.43
CA TYR A 107 -1.46 16.28 -10.45
C TYR A 107 -2.17 15.34 -11.45
N PHE A 108 -1.52 15.13 -12.61
CA PHE A 108 -2.03 14.33 -13.70
C PHE A 108 -1.01 13.29 -14.13
N MET A 109 -1.47 12.08 -14.44
CA MET A 109 -0.62 10.95 -14.83
C MET A 109 -1.34 10.04 -15.83
N ASP A 110 -0.60 9.11 -16.42
CA ASP A 110 -1.16 8.08 -17.29
C ASP A 110 -2.35 7.34 -16.66
N PHE A 111 -3.37 7.08 -17.47
CA PHE A 111 -4.36 6.08 -17.12
C PHE A 111 -3.77 4.68 -17.30
N VAL A 112 -3.84 3.87 -16.25
CA VAL A 112 -3.39 2.49 -16.25
C VAL A 112 -4.59 1.58 -16.47
N ASP A 113 -4.70 0.99 -17.65
CA ASP A 113 -5.72 -0.02 -17.95
C ASP A 113 -5.37 -1.37 -17.28
N GLY A 114 -6.38 -2.14 -16.89
CA GLY A 114 -6.19 -3.45 -16.28
C GLY A 114 -7.11 -3.75 -15.10
N ALA A 115 -6.84 -4.86 -14.41
CA ALA A 115 -7.58 -5.28 -13.22
C ALA A 115 -6.75 -5.06 -11.96
N GLU A 116 -7.39 -4.54 -10.90
CA GLU A 116 -6.75 -4.48 -9.57
C GLU A 116 -6.38 -5.88 -9.09
N LEU A 117 -5.18 -6.06 -8.54
CA LEU A 117 -4.72 -7.35 -8.02
C LEU A 117 -5.63 -7.87 -6.91
N GLU A 118 -6.23 -6.99 -6.12
CA GLU A 118 -7.21 -7.38 -5.09
C GLU A 118 -8.40 -8.14 -5.69
N SER A 119 -8.86 -7.74 -6.88
CA SER A 119 -9.96 -8.43 -7.57
C SER A 119 -9.62 -9.90 -7.92
N LEU A 120 -8.32 -10.19 -8.12
CA LEU A 120 -7.82 -11.52 -8.45
C LEU A 120 -7.69 -12.43 -7.21
N MET A 121 -7.88 -11.91 -6.00
CA MET A 121 -7.79 -12.69 -4.75
C MET A 121 -8.84 -13.80 -4.65
N GLY A 122 -9.91 -13.74 -5.46
CA GLY A 122 -10.82 -14.85 -5.66
C GLY A 122 -10.12 -16.17 -6.04
N ASN A 123 -8.93 -16.10 -6.66
CA ASN A 123 -8.14 -17.25 -7.10
C ASN A 123 -7.49 -18.04 -5.94
N LEU A 124 -7.56 -17.54 -4.71
CA LEU A 124 -7.15 -18.24 -3.50
C LEU A 124 -8.13 -19.34 -3.05
N ARG A 125 -9.33 -19.40 -3.62
CA ARG A 125 -10.36 -20.38 -3.24
C ARG A 125 -9.96 -21.81 -3.60
N PHE A 126 -10.43 -22.79 -2.83
CA PHE A 126 -10.07 -24.21 -2.99
C PHE A 126 -10.32 -24.77 -4.41
N PHE A 127 -11.44 -24.38 -5.02
CA PHE A 127 -11.92 -24.94 -6.29
C PHE A 127 -11.55 -24.11 -7.54
N VAL A 128 -10.68 -23.11 -7.40
CA VAL A 128 -10.22 -22.34 -8.56
C VAL A 128 -9.18 -23.16 -9.34
N PRO A 129 -9.21 -23.14 -10.69
CA PRO A 129 -8.22 -23.80 -11.53
C PRO A 129 -6.77 -23.52 -11.11
N ARG A 130 -5.91 -24.54 -11.23
CA ARG A 130 -4.49 -24.42 -10.85
C ARG A 130 -3.79 -23.34 -11.67
N THR A 131 -4.13 -23.20 -12.96
CA THR A 131 -3.56 -22.19 -13.87
C THR A 131 -3.78 -20.77 -13.36
N SER A 132 -5.02 -20.41 -12.97
CA SER A 132 -5.35 -19.09 -12.42
C SER A 132 -4.60 -18.80 -11.10
N PHE A 133 -4.42 -19.82 -10.26
CA PHE A 133 -3.62 -19.67 -9.04
C PHE A 133 -2.12 -19.49 -9.34
N LEU A 134 -1.57 -20.20 -10.34
CA LEU A 134 -0.18 -20.03 -10.75
C LEU A 134 0.07 -18.64 -11.33
N GLN A 135 -0.87 -18.11 -12.12
CA GLN A 135 -0.83 -16.72 -12.60
C GLN A 135 -0.82 -15.74 -11.43
N LEU A 136 -1.71 -15.90 -10.44
CA LEU A 136 -1.67 -15.07 -9.23
C LEU A 136 -0.32 -15.19 -8.49
N GLY A 137 0.26 -16.38 -8.46
CA GLY A 137 1.61 -16.61 -7.91
C GLY A 137 2.69 -15.80 -8.63
N GLN A 138 2.66 -15.77 -9.96
CA GLN A 138 3.60 -14.97 -10.77
C GLN A 138 3.43 -13.48 -10.51
N VAL A 139 2.19 -12.99 -10.39
CA VAL A 139 1.93 -11.58 -10.06
C VAL A 139 2.50 -11.20 -8.68
N TYR A 140 2.33 -12.06 -7.67
CA TYR A 140 2.93 -11.80 -6.35
C TYR A 140 4.47 -11.83 -6.40
N PHE A 141 5.06 -12.70 -7.23
CA PHE A 141 6.50 -12.69 -7.48
C PHE A 141 6.94 -11.37 -8.15
N GLN A 142 6.22 -10.89 -9.16
CA GLN A 142 6.46 -9.59 -9.79
C GLN A 142 6.32 -8.44 -8.79
N ALA A 143 5.32 -8.45 -7.91
CA ALA A 143 5.15 -7.44 -6.87
C ALA A 143 6.35 -7.39 -5.91
N GLY A 144 6.91 -8.55 -5.55
CA GLY A 144 8.16 -8.61 -4.81
C GLY A 144 9.33 -7.97 -5.58
N ARG A 145 9.50 -8.34 -6.85
CA ARG A 145 10.57 -7.80 -7.71
C ARG A 145 10.45 -6.29 -7.90
N TRP A 146 9.23 -5.81 -8.13
CA TRP A 146 8.90 -4.40 -8.24
C TRP A 146 9.38 -3.65 -7.00
N LEU A 147 9.02 -4.14 -5.80
CA LEU A 147 9.36 -3.48 -4.54
C LEU A 147 10.86 -3.47 -4.27
N SER A 148 11.53 -4.59 -4.55
CA SER A 148 12.99 -4.71 -4.45
C SER A 148 13.72 -3.71 -5.34
N HIS A 149 13.17 -3.43 -6.52
CA HIS A 149 13.74 -2.43 -7.42
C HIS A 149 13.44 -1.01 -7.00
N PHE A 150 12.20 -0.74 -6.63
CA PHE A 150 11.78 0.55 -6.09
C PHE A 150 12.68 1.02 -4.94
N GLN A 151 12.97 0.13 -4.00
CA GLN A 151 13.85 0.43 -2.86
C GLN A 151 15.31 0.66 -3.27
N ARG A 152 15.79 -0.02 -4.32
CA ARG A 152 17.12 0.23 -4.88
C ARG A 152 17.20 1.58 -5.60
N LEU A 153 16.19 1.94 -6.40
CA LEU A 153 16.10 3.22 -7.10
C LEU A 153 16.08 4.40 -6.12
N THR A 154 15.44 4.19 -4.98
CA THR A 154 15.33 5.21 -3.92
C THR A 154 16.51 5.20 -2.96
N ASN A 155 17.60 4.47 -3.26
CA ASN A 155 18.82 4.33 -2.45
C ASN A 155 18.60 3.82 -1.02
N ILE A 156 19.16 2.63 -0.77
CA ILE A 156 19.19 2.04 0.56
C ILE A 156 20.30 2.71 1.38
N GLU A 157 19.91 3.29 2.49
CA GLU A 157 20.80 3.87 3.50
C GLU A 157 20.62 3.12 4.82
N PHE A 158 21.48 3.42 5.78
CA PHE A 158 21.46 2.79 7.11
C PHE A 158 21.27 3.89 8.15
N SER A 159 20.31 3.68 9.05
CA SER A 159 19.98 4.58 10.15
C SER A 159 19.98 3.81 11.47
N ASP A 160 19.92 4.51 12.59
CA ASP A 160 19.66 3.91 13.90
C ASP A 160 18.15 3.65 14.10
N GLU A 161 17.74 3.41 15.36
CA GLU A 161 16.36 3.20 15.78
C GLU A 161 15.40 4.33 15.36
N ARG A 162 15.90 5.54 15.05
CA ARG A 162 15.08 6.66 14.57
C ARG A 162 14.38 6.36 13.25
N ALA A 163 14.87 5.38 12.49
CA ALA A 163 14.22 4.85 11.30
C ALA A 163 12.78 4.34 11.55
N LEU A 164 12.43 4.06 12.81
CA LEU A 164 11.11 3.56 13.22
C LEU A 164 10.23 4.63 13.88
N GLU A 165 10.71 5.86 14.11
CA GLU A 165 9.95 6.90 14.82
C GLU A 165 8.60 7.17 14.17
N SER A 166 8.56 7.30 12.84
CA SER A 166 7.32 7.53 12.09
C SER A 166 6.36 6.34 12.19
N VAL A 167 6.89 5.11 12.16
CA VAL A 167 6.11 3.87 12.30
C VAL A 167 5.46 3.82 13.68
N VAL A 168 6.24 4.10 14.74
CA VAL A 168 5.75 4.14 16.13
C VAL A 168 4.73 5.25 16.32
N LEU A 169 4.97 6.44 15.77
CA LEU A 169 4.06 7.58 15.82
C LEU A 169 2.72 7.25 15.15
N HIS A 170 2.75 6.70 13.94
CA HIS A 170 1.55 6.29 13.20
C HIS A 170 0.81 5.16 13.93
N CYS A 171 1.55 4.19 14.49
CA CYS A 171 0.96 3.11 15.28
C CYS A 171 0.23 3.66 16.51
N ASN A 172 0.85 4.57 17.26
CA ASN A 172 0.23 5.21 18.42
C ASN A 172 -1.02 6.01 18.04
N HIS A 173 -0.97 6.76 16.93
CA HIS A 173 -2.14 7.47 16.41
C HIS A 173 -3.30 6.51 16.09
N ARG A 174 -3.03 5.39 15.42
CA ARG A 174 -4.07 4.37 15.16
C ARG A 174 -4.59 3.72 16.44
N LEU A 175 -3.72 3.43 17.41
CA LEU A 175 -4.15 2.92 18.72
C LEU A 175 -5.05 3.90 19.46
N GLN A 176 -4.77 5.21 19.35
CA GLN A 176 -5.62 6.25 19.92
C GLN A 176 -7.01 6.25 19.26
N MET A 177 -7.08 6.22 17.92
CA MET A 177 -8.36 6.12 17.20
C MET A 177 -9.16 4.86 17.59
N ILE A 178 -8.47 3.72 17.76
CA ILE A 178 -9.09 2.48 18.25
C ILE A 178 -9.67 2.68 19.65
N ALA A 179 -8.93 3.29 20.57
CA ALA A 179 -9.41 3.56 21.93
C ALA A 179 -10.63 4.50 21.95
N GLU A 180 -10.60 5.56 21.13
CA GLU A 180 -11.68 6.54 21.00
C GLU A 180 -12.95 5.97 20.38
N SER A 181 -12.84 4.94 19.53
CA SER A 181 -14.00 4.26 18.95
C SER A 181 -14.90 3.59 19.99
N ARG A 182 -14.37 3.31 21.20
CA ARG A 182 -15.05 2.59 22.29
C ARG A 182 -15.67 1.25 21.86
N ASP A 183 -15.07 0.58 20.87
CA ASP A 183 -15.53 -0.72 20.41
C ASP A 183 -15.43 -1.77 21.54
N TYR A 184 -16.56 -2.35 21.94
CA TYR A 184 -16.65 -3.29 23.07
C TYR A 184 -15.83 -4.57 22.89
N ARG A 185 -15.41 -4.87 21.66
CA ARG A 185 -14.59 -6.05 21.33
C ARG A 185 -13.11 -5.83 21.66
N ILE A 186 -12.70 -4.59 21.92
CA ILE A 186 -11.32 -4.21 22.23
C ILE A 186 -11.15 -4.03 23.75
N PRO A 187 -10.19 -4.72 24.40
CA PRO A 187 -9.88 -4.49 25.81
C PRO A 187 -9.46 -3.04 26.07
N ARG A 188 -9.91 -2.45 27.19
CA ARG A 188 -9.59 -1.04 27.53
C ARG A 188 -8.08 -0.77 27.66
N TYR A 189 -7.31 -1.78 28.07
CA TYR A 189 -5.85 -1.71 28.24
C TYR A 189 -5.08 -2.10 26.97
N PHE A 190 -5.76 -2.33 25.84
CA PHE A 190 -5.14 -2.75 24.59
C PHE A 190 -4.05 -1.78 24.11
N ARG A 191 -4.34 -0.47 24.11
CA ARG A 191 -3.37 0.56 23.69
C ARG A 191 -2.10 0.52 24.54
N GLN A 192 -2.25 0.49 25.87
CA GLN A 192 -1.12 0.43 26.80
C GLN A 192 -0.25 -0.81 26.53
N VAL A 193 -0.87 -1.98 26.46
CA VAL A 193 -0.15 -3.25 26.23
C VAL A 193 0.63 -3.25 24.91
N VAL A 194 0.06 -2.70 23.83
CA VAL A 194 0.77 -2.64 22.55
C VAL A 194 1.92 -1.64 22.59
N LEU A 195 1.75 -0.48 23.23
CA LEU A 195 2.83 0.51 23.36
C LEU A 195 3.99 -0.02 24.22
N GLU A 196 3.69 -0.65 25.36
CA GLU A 196 4.72 -1.29 26.21
C GLU A 196 5.51 -2.36 25.45
N GLN A 197 4.85 -3.11 24.55
CA GLN A 197 5.54 -4.07 23.68
C GLN A 197 6.46 -3.40 22.66
N ILE A 198 6.03 -2.29 22.05
CA ILE A 198 6.86 -1.53 21.11
C ILE A 198 8.07 -0.94 21.85
N GLU A 199 7.86 -0.32 23.00
CA GLU A 199 8.91 0.23 23.86
C GLU A 199 9.93 -0.84 24.27
N HIS A 200 9.44 -2.04 24.63
CA HIS A 200 10.32 -3.17 24.93
C HIS A 200 11.12 -3.60 23.70
N LEU A 201 10.49 -3.74 22.53
CA LEU A 201 11.18 -4.15 21.30
C LEU A 201 12.25 -3.16 20.84
N LEU A 202 12.02 -1.86 21.00
CA LEU A 202 13.01 -0.82 20.67
C LEU A 202 14.34 -1.05 21.44
N GLN A 203 14.28 -1.56 22.68
CA GLN A 203 15.48 -1.87 23.48
C GLN A 203 16.31 -3.04 22.93
N TYR A 204 15.76 -3.85 22.03
CA TYR A 204 16.43 -5.02 21.45
C TYR A 204 16.94 -4.80 20.03
N ILE A 205 16.77 -3.60 19.47
CA ILE A 205 17.29 -3.29 18.14
C ILE A 205 18.82 -3.31 18.22
N GLN A 206 19.42 -4.19 17.42
CA GLN A 206 20.87 -4.38 17.37
C GLN A 206 21.39 -3.98 16.01
N GLY A 207 22.00 -2.80 15.96
CA GLY A 207 22.71 -2.33 14.77
C GLY A 207 21.85 -1.48 13.83
N PRO A 208 22.38 -1.18 12.64
CA PRO A 208 21.76 -0.24 11.73
C PRO A 208 20.53 -0.83 11.05
N ILE A 209 19.48 -0.02 10.95
CA ILE A 209 18.23 -0.32 10.26
C ILE A 209 18.34 0.17 8.82
N PRO A 210 18.18 -0.71 7.81
CA PRO A 210 18.16 -0.30 6.41
C PRO A 210 16.89 0.49 6.10
N VAL A 211 17.06 1.68 5.51
CA VAL A 211 15.99 2.59 5.12
C VAL A 211 16.06 2.89 3.62
N ALA A 212 14.91 2.98 2.97
CA ALA A 212 14.79 3.39 1.58
C ALA A 212 13.42 4.04 1.35
N GLY A 213 13.14 4.45 0.12
CA GLY A 213 11.78 4.80 -0.27
C GLY A 213 10.82 3.63 -0.01
N CYS A 214 9.74 3.91 0.70
CA CYS A 214 8.62 3.03 0.96
C CYS A 214 7.37 3.66 0.32
N HIS A 215 6.57 2.86 -0.35
CA HIS A 215 5.27 3.24 -0.89
C HIS A 215 4.29 3.58 0.25
N GLY A 216 4.42 2.90 1.38
CA GLY A 216 3.70 3.20 2.62
C GLY A 216 2.29 2.58 2.70
N ASP A 217 1.64 2.41 1.54
CA ASP A 217 0.41 1.63 1.38
C ASP A 217 0.55 0.53 0.32
N PHE A 218 1.69 -0.18 0.34
CA PHE A 218 1.98 -1.22 -0.64
C PHE A 218 1.09 -2.45 -0.44
N GLY A 219 0.07 -2.60 -1.29
CA GLY A 219 -0.96 -3.62 -1.17
C GLY A 219 -1.60 -3.98 -2.51
N PRO A 220 -2.28 -5.13 -2.61
CA PRO A 220 -2.94 -5.55 -3.85
C PRO A 220 -4.05 -4.60 -4.34
N TRP A 221 -4.54 -3.69 -3.51
CA TRP A 221 -5.50 -2.64 -3.91
C TRP A 221 -4.85 -1.46 -4.65
N ASN A 222 -3.51 -1.33 -4.59
CA ASN A 222 -2.73 -0.29 -5.27
C ASN A 222 -1.89 -0.87 -6.42
N MET A 223 -2.34 -2.00 -6.98
CA MET A 223 -1.62 -2.77 -8.01
C MET A 223 -2.59 -3.11 -9.14
N ILE A 224 -2.25 -2.72 -10.36
CA ILE A 224 -3.04 -3.00 -11.57
C ILE A 224 -2.28 -3.98 -12.46
N MET A 225 -2.98 -5.01 -12.93
CA MET A 225 -2.48 -6.01 -13.85
C MET A 225 -3.05 -5.81 -15.25
N ARG A 226 -2.18 -5.70 -16.24
CA ARG A 226 -2.53 -5.68 -17.67
C ARG A 226 -1.77 -6.78 -18.40
N GLY A 227 -2.45 -7.89 -18.67
CA GLY A 227 -1.76 -9.10 -19.13
C GLY A 227 -0.76 -9.57 -18.09
N ASP A 228 0.52 -9.59 -18.46
CA ASP A 228 1.62 -9.96 -17.56
C ASP A 228 2.30 -8.75 -16.90
N GLU A 229 1.89 -7.52 -17.22
CA GLU A 229 2.48 -6.29 -16.68
C GLU A 229 1.82 -5.89 -15.35
N LEU A 230 2.66 -5.63 -14.34
CA LEU A 230 2.25 -5.08 -13.05
C LEU A 230 2.59 -3.59 -12.98
N THR A 231 1.59 -2.75 -12.70
CA THR A 231 1.77 -1.32 -12.42
C THR A 231 1.35 -1.00 -11.00
N VAL A 232 2.20 -0.33 -10.22
CA VAL A 232 1.89 0.14 -8.87
C VAL A 232 1.47 1.61 -8.93
N ILE A 233 0.41 1.96 -8.21
CA ILE A 233 -0.22 3.28 -8.22
C ILE A 233 -0.43 3.81 -6.80
N ASP A 234 -0.81 5.08 -6.67
CA ASP A 234 -1.14 5.74 -5.39
C ASP A 234 0.02 5.85 -4.40
N PHE A 235 0.96 6.73 -4.73
CA PHE A 235 2.15 7.02 -3.92
C PHE A 235 1.88 8.07 -2.83
N TYR A 236 0.63 8.31 -2.46
CA TYR A 236 0.25 9.34 -1.48
C TYR A 236 0.96 9.16 -0.12
N SER A 237 1.23 7.90 0.24
CA SER A 237 1.91 7.54 1.49
C SER A 237 3.42 7.41 1.37
N PHE A 238 4.02 7.81 0.24
CA PHE A 238 5.44 7.67 -0.04
C PHE A 238 6.31 8.39 1.00
N ARG A 239 7.37 7.70 1.47
CA ARG A 239 8.33 8.22 2.45
C ARG A 239 9.56 7.35 2.59
N ARG A 240 10.66 7.89 3.10
CA ARG A 240 11.84 7.11 3.48
C ARG A 240 11.63 6.48 4.86
N GLU A 241 11.63 5.15 4.93
CA GLU A 241 11.38 4.38 6.14
C GLU A 241 12.13 3.05 6.12
N PHE A 242 12.03 2.29 7.21
CA PHE A 242 12.51 0.92 7.28
C PHE A 242 11.98 0.07 6.10
N ILE A 243 12.89 -0.53 5.33
CA ILE A 243 12.56 -1.23 4.07
C ILE A 243 11.56 -2.38 4.25
N ALA A 244 11.43 -2.94 5.46
CA ALA A 244 10.51 -4.04 5.69
C ALA A 244 9.06 -3.61 5.95
N ILE A 245 8.74 -2.31 5.94
CA ILE A 245 7.37 -1.80 6.11
C ILE A 245 6.45 -2.31 5.00
N ASP A 246 6.73 -1.99 3.74
CA ASP A 246 5.92 -2.43 2.60
C ASP A 246 5.77 -3.95 2.46
N PRO A 247 6.84 -4.78 2.56
CA PRO A 247 6.65 -6.23 2.48
C PRO A 247 5.85 -6.77 3.67
N THR A 248 6.00 -6.19 4.87
CA THR A 248 5.19 -6.59 6.03
C THR A 248 3.70 -6.33 5.81
N ASN A 249 3.32 -5.24 5.14
CA ASN A 249 1.93 -4.98 4.77
C ASN A 249 1.34 -6.13 3.95
N ILE A 250 2.04 -6.54 2.89
CA ILE A 250 1.63 -7.65 2.02
C ILE A 250 1.47 -8.95 2.81
N LEU A 251 2.46 -9.28 3.65
CA LEU A 251 2.43 -10.51 4.45
C LEU A 251 1.29 -10.51 5.46
N VAL A 252 1.05 -9.39 6.16
CA VAL A 252 -0.06 -9.25 7.11
C VAL A 252 -1.40 -9.29 6.37
N ASN A 253 -1.51 -8.67 5.19
CA ASN A 253 -2.71 -8.77 4.37
C ASN A 253 -3.00 -10.23 4.00
N LEU A 254 -2.03 -10.96 3.45
CA LEU A 254 -2.16 -12.38 3.12
C LEU A 254 -2.54 -13.23 4.35
N GLU A 255 -1.94 -12.97 5.50
CA GLU A 255 -2.29 -13.62 6.77
C GLU A 255 -3.76 -13.37 7.16
N ASN A 256 -4.26 -12.15 6.96
CA ASN A 256 -5.66 -11.79 7.19
C ASN A 256 -6.62 -12.52 6.23
N GLN A 257 -6.19 -12.79 4.99
CA GLN A 257 -7.00 -13.57 4.03
C GLN A 257 -7.29 -15.00 4.54
N ARG A 258 -6.46 -15.56 5.44
CA ARG A 258 -6.70 -16.88 6.05
C ARG A 258 -7.97 -16.93 6.93
N ALA A 259 -8.54 -15.78 7.28
CA ALA A 259 -9.82 -15.70 8.00
C ALA A 259 -11.03 -16.07 7.13
N ALA A 260 -10.89 -15.97 5.80
CA ALA A 260 -11.93 -16.37 4.86
C ALA A 260 -12.01 -17.91 4.77
N PRO A 261 -13.15 -18.53 5.08
CA PRO A 261 -13.26 -20.00 5.11
C PRO A 261 -13.16 -20.63 3.72
N SER A 262 -13.41 -19.86 2.66
CA SER A 262 -13.32 -20.33 1.28
C SER A 262 -11.89 -20.33 0.73
N PHE A 263 -10.94 -19.69 1.43
CA PHE A 263 -9.57 -19.52 0.95
C PHE A 263 -8.66 -20.63 1.47
N SER A 264 -7.79 -21.12 0.58
CA SER A 264 -6.82 -22.15 0.91
C SER A 264 -5.62 -21.54 1.63
N ARG A 265 -5.40 -21.94 2.89
CA ARG A 265 -4.22 -21.54 3.68
C ARG A 265 -2.92 -21.93 2.96
N ARG A 266 -2.86 -23.12 2.36
CA ARG A 266 -1.69 -23.55 1.58
C ARG A 266 -1.41 -22.62 0.39
N ARG A 267 -2.46 -22.16 -0.31
CA ARG A 267 -2.30 -21.21 -1.44
C ARG A 267 -1.80 -19.86 -0.96
N ILE A 268 -2.32 -19.37 0.16
CA ILE A 268 -1.83 -18.13 0.80
C ILE A 268 -0.34 -18.26 1.16
N ASP A 269 0.07 -19.39 1.75
CA ASP A 269 1.48 -19.63 2.11
C ASP A 269 2.38 -19.63 0.89
N LEU A 270 1.89 -20.19 -0.22
CA LEU A 270 2.61 -20.20 -1.49
C LEU A 270 2.71 -18.78 -2.08
N LEU A 271 1.66 -17.96 -2.06
CA LEU A 271 1.75 -16.56 -2.51
C LEU A 271 2.74 -15.75 -1.67
N ALA A 272 2.71 -15.91 -0.35
CA ALA A 272 3.65 -15.22 0.54
C ALA A 272 5.11 -15.60 0.20
N ARG A 273 5.36 -16.87 -0.12
CA ARG A 273 6.68 -17.31 -0.58
C ARG A 273 7.05 -16.75 -1.97
N GLN A 274 6.11 -16.73 -2.92
CA GLN A 274 6.35 -16.14 -4.24
C GLN A 274 6.72 -14.66 -4.11
N PHE A 275 5.98 -13.91 -3.28
CA PHE A 275 6.30 -12.52 -2.97
C PHE A 275 7.70 -12.35 -2.38
N ILE A 276 8.04 -13.10 -1.33
CA ILE A 276 9.37 -13.02 -0.70
C ILE A 276 10.48 -13.46 -1.66
N ALA A 277 10.23 -14.47 -2.50
CA ALA A 277 11.18 -14.90 -3.51
C ALA A 277 11.44 -13.80 -4.56
N GLY A 278 10.39 -13.07 -4.96
CA GLY A 278 10.53 -11.92 -5.87
C GLY A 278 11.20 -10.72 -5.21
N TYR A 279 10.90 -10.47 -3.93
CA TYR A 279 11.51 -9.39 -3.15
C TYR A 279 13.01 -9.59 -2.94
N GLY A 280 13.42 -10.85 -2.71
CA GLY A 280 14.83 -11.23 -2.62
C GLY A 280 15.58 -10.47 -1.53
N VAL A 281 15.27 -10.74 -0.26
CA VAL A 281 15.83 -10.05 0.92
C VAL A 281 17.34 -9.83 0.77
N GLN A 282 17.75 -8.57 0.58
CA GLN A 282 19.13 -8.20 0.25
C GLN A 282 20.00 -7.91 1.49
N HIS A 283 19.36 -7.68 2.64
CA HIS A 283 20.00 -7.25 3.87
C HIS A 283 19.53 -8.09 5.06
N GLU A 284 20.39 -8.22 6.05
CA GLU A 284 19.99 -8.73 7.35
C GLU A 284 19.01 -7.72 7.98
N LEU A 285 17.85 -8.22 8.40
CA LEU A 285 16.79 -7.41 8.97
C LEU A 285 16.71 -7.68 10.47
N ASP A 286 16.78 -6.62 11.27
CA ASP A 286 16.62 -6.73 12.72
C ASP A 286 15.24 -7.31 13.07
N LEU A 287 15.22 -8.37 13.89
CA LEU A 287 14.00 -9.08 14.23
C LEU A 287 13.03 -8.22 15.06
N ALA A 288 13.54 -7.37 15.95
CA ALA A 288 12.70 -6.48 16.75
C ALA A 288 12.08 -5.39 15.86
N ALA A 289 12.83 -4.83 14.91
CA ALA A 289 12.32 -3.90 13.92
C ALA A 289 11.22 -4.52 13.04
N LEU A 290 11.41 -5.77 12.57
CA LEU A 290 10.38 -6.52 11.83
C LEU A 290 9.11 -6.74 12.65
N GLU A 291 9.26 -7.02 13.94
CA GLU A 291 8.13 -7.23 14.83
C GLU A 291 7.36 -5.94 15.10
N ILE A 292 8.04 -4.79 15.22
CA ILE A 292 7.42 -3.46 15.30
C ILE A 292 6.61 -3.17 14.02
N ALA A 293 7.18 -3.43 12.83
CA ALA A 293 6.46 -3.28 11.56
C ALA A 293 5.21 -4.17 11.50
N GLU A 294 5.30 -5.42 11.98
CA GLU A 294 4.15 -6.34 12.03
C GLU A 294 3.08 -5.86 13.02
N ILE A 295 3.48 -5.37 14.19
CA ILE A 295 2.57 -4.74 15.16
C ILE A 295 1.80 -3.60 14.49
N PHE A 296 2.49 -2.69 13.81
CA PHE A 296 1.88 -1.56 13.11
C PHE A 296 0.79 -2.01 12.14
N TYR A 297 1.08 -2.94 11.21
CA TYR A 297 0.08 -3.37 10.24
C TYR A 297 -1.06 -4.20 10.85
N ARG A 298 -0.82 -4.92 11.95
CA ARG A 298 -1.89 -5.58 12.70
C ARG A 298 -2.80 -4.57 13.39
N VAL A 299 -2.25 -3.49 13.94
CA VAL A 299 -3.03 -2.36 14.48
C VAL A 299 -3.84 -1.69 13.38
N CYS A 300 -3.25 -1.43 12.21
CA CYS A 300 -3.98 -0.91 11.03
C CYS A 300 -5.14 -1.84 10.62
N SER A 301 -4.93 -3.16 10.64
CA SER A 301 -5.98 -4.14 10.33
C SER A 301 -7.12 -4.16 11.36
N ILE A 302 -6.81 -4.00 12.65
CA ILE A 302 -7.80 -3.85 13.72
C ILE A 302 -8.62 -2.58 13.50
N HIS A 303 -7.94 -1.46 13.28
CA HIS A 303 -8.57 -0.17 13.01
C HIS A 303 -9.52 -0.23 11.81
N GLY A 304 -9.04 -0.78 10.68
CA GLY A 304 -9.88 -1.02 9.50
C GLY A 304 -11.11 -1.90 9.80
N SER A 305 -10.93 -2.94 10.62
CA SER A 305 -12.03 -3.84 11.02
C SER A 305 -13.09 -3.18 11.93
N ILE A 306 -12.74 -2.07 12.59
CA ILE A 306 -13.67 -1.29 13.41
C ILE A 306 -14.47 -0.33 12.52
N ILE A 307 -13.80 0.33 11.56
CA ILE A 307 -14.43 1.29 10.66
C ILE A 307 -15.30 0.59 9.61
N SER A 308 -14.84 -0.52 9.05
CA SER A 308 -15.59 -1.28 8.05
C SER A 308 -16.77 -2.03 8.68
N LYS A 309 -17.98 -1.47 8.54
CA LYS A 309 -19.21 -2.11 9.05
C LYS A 309 -19.63 -3.34 8.25
N GLY A 310 -19.10 -3.51 7.04
CA GLY A 310 -19.41 -4.61 6.11
C GLY A 310 -20.88 -4.64 5.70
N ASP A 311 -21.15 -4.68 4.40
CA ASP A 311 -22.53 -4.61 3.90
C ASP A 311 -23.24 -5.96 4.03
N HIS A 312 -22.48 -7.05 4.09
CA HIS A 312 -23.00 -8.42 4.10
C HIS A 312 -22.52 -9.24 5.31
N LEU A 313 -23.36 -10.19 5.76
CA LEU A 313 -23.05 -11.06 6.91
C LEU A 313 -21.72 -11.80 6.75
N ARG A 314 -21.41 -12.28 5.53
CA ARG A 314 -20.15 -12.99 5.25
C ARG A 314 -18.93 -12.11 5.48
N GLU A 315 -19.02 -10.85 5.06
CA GLU A 315 -17.96 -9.86 5.25
C GLU A 315 -17.81 -9.51 6.73
N ARG A 316 -18.91 -9.26 7.44
CA ARG A 316 -18.91 -9.03 8.89
C ARG A 316 -18.26 -10.17 9.68
N LEU A 317 -18.57 -11.42 9.33
CA LEU A 317 -17.96 -12.59 9.94
C LEU A 317 -16.45 -12.68 9.65
N ARG A 318 -16.04 -12.36 8.42
CA ARG A 318 -14.63 -12.28 8.02
C ARG A 318 -13.92 -11.19 8.83
N THR A 319 -14.45 -9.98 8.85
CA THR A 319 -13.91 -8.83 9.59
C THR A 319 -13.79 -9.13 11.09
N HIS A 320 -14.81 -9.77 11.69
CA HIS A 320 -14.74 -10.20 13.09
C HIS A 320 -13.62 -11.22 13.35
N ARG A 321 -13.41 -12.18 12.42
CA ARG A 321 -12.31 -13.16 12.55
C ARG A 321 -10.94 -12.51 12.38
N ILE A 322 -10.80 -11.56 11.46
CA ILE A 322 -9.57 -10.76 11.28
C ILE A 322 -9.26 -10.00 12.57
N LEU A 323 -10.25 -9.26 13.08
CA LEU A 323 -10.16 -8.53 14.34
C LEU A 323 -9.70 -9.43 15.49
N ARG A 324 -10.41 -10.55 15.72
CA ARG A 324 -10.09 -11.49 16.81
C ARG A 324 -8.70 -12.09 16.66
N ARG A 325 -8.27 -12.43 15.44
CA ARG A 325 -6.94 -13.00 15.18
C ARG A 325 -5.83 -11.98 15.48
N ASN A 326 -5.96 -10.75 14.99
CA ASN A 326 -4.96 -9.70 15.21
C ASN A 326 -4.90 -9.30 16.68
N LEU A 327 -6.05 -9.18 17.34
CA LEU A 327 -6.12 -8.93 18.78
C LEU A 327 -5.45 -10.07 19.56
N SER A 328 -5.77 -11.32 19.25
CA SER A 328 -5.13 -12.48 19.90
C SER A 328 -3.61 -12.51 19.70
N TRP A 329 -3.11 -12.11 18.53
CA TRP A 329 -1.68 -12.06 18.26
C TRP A 329 -0.99 -10.98 19.09
N LEU A 330 -1.59 -9.79 19.19
CA LEU A 330 -1.05 -8.66 19.96
C LEU A 330 -1.16 -8.85 21.48
N MET A 331 -2.19 -9.56 21.96
CA MET A 331 -2.40 -9.78 23.39
C MET A 331 -1.62 -10.97 23.97
N ASN A 332 -1.00 -11.81 23.13
CA ASN A 332 -0.28 -13.02 23.57
C ASN A 332 1.17 -13.02 23.09
N ALA A 333 1.97 -12.03 23.53
CA ALA A 333 3.35 -11.82 23.09
C ALA A 333 4.21 -13.10 23.18
N ASN A 334 4.09 -13.88 24.26
CA ASN A 334 4.91 -15.08 24.48
C ASN A 334 4.61 -16.26 23.52
N GLN A 335 3.50 -16.22 22.78
CA GLN A 335 3.08 -17.32 21.89
C GLN A 335 3.00 -16.90 20.42
N ARG A 336 3.37 -15.65 20.11
CA ARG A 336 3.22 -15.14 18.75
C ARG A 336 4.39 -15.60 17.90
N GLN A 337 4.05 -16.04 16.69
CA GLN A 337 5.04 -16.32 15.66
C GLN A 337 4.87 -15.26 14.57
N SER A 338 5.92 -14.48 14.33
CA SER A 338 5.96 -13.47 13.27
C SER A 338 5.65 -14.09 11.89
N VAL A 339 5.00 -13.31 11.01
CA VAL A 339 4.78 -13.73 9.62
C VAL A 339 6.10 -13.96 8.89
N TRP A 340 7.14 -13.20 9.21
CA TRP A 340 8.49 -13.37 8.66
C TRP A 340 9.09 -14.72 9.06
N ASN A 341 9.08 -15.04 10.36
CA ASN A 341 9.61 -16.32 10.86
C ASN A 341 8.87 -17.54 10.28
N LYS A 342 7.55 -17.44 10.07
CA LYS A 342 6.75 -18.50 9.44
C LYS A 342 7.17 -18.79 8.00
N ILE A 343 7.61 -17.76 7.28
CA ILE A 343 7.98 -17.88 5.87
C ILE A 343 9.43 -18.37 5.77
N SER A 344 10.36 -17.74 6.49
CA SER A 344 11.79 -18.07 6.45
C SER A 344 12.07 -19.52 6.88
N SER A 345 11.44 -20.00 7.96
CA SER A 345 11.61 -21.38 8.46
C SER A 345 11.19 -22.46 7.46
N ARG A 346 10.34 -22.13 6.48
CA ARG A 346 9.81 -23.09 5.50
C ARG A 346 10.50 -23.01 4.14
N THR A 347 11.22 -21.93 3.86
CA THR A 347 12.02 -21.78 2.63
C THR A 347 13.30 -22.59 2.73
N ALA A 348 13.91 -22.71 3.92
CA ALA A 348 15.09 -23.52 4.16
C ALA A 348 14.92 -25.04 3.94
N CYS A 349 13.69 -25.53 3.82
CA CYS A 349 13.39 -26.96 3.55
C CYS A 349 13.20 -27.31 2.07
N LEU A 350 13.32 -26.34 1.16
CA LEU A 350 13.10 -26.53 -0.29
C LEU A 350 14.32 -26.20 -1.16
N ALA A 351 15.41 -25.75 -0.54
CA ALA A 351 16.75 -25.73 -1.13
C ALA A 351 17.49 -26.98 -0.67
#